data_AF-A0A938JW11-F1
#
_entry.id   AF-A0A938JW11-F1
#
_cell.length_a   1.000
_cell.length_b   1.000
_cell.length_c   1.000
_cell.angle_alpha   90.00
_cell.angle_beta   90.00
_cell.angle_gamma   90.00
#
_symmetry.space_group_name_H-M   'P 1'
#
loop_
_entity.id
_entity.type
_entity.pdbx_description
1 polymer ?
#
loop_
_entity_poly.entity_id
_entity_poly.type
_entity_poly.pdbx_seq_one_letter_code
_entity_poly.pdbx_strand_id
1 'polypeptide(L)'
;MLKGFKEFILRGNVIDLAVAFVAGAAFNSVIGAFSQAFITPAVGLLLGGGLDFGTVTINGQVFDFSLMINALISFVLTMAVLYFVFVVP
;
A
#
# COMPACT_ATOMS: atom_id res chain seq x y z
N MET A 1 38.05 -4.11 2.87
CA MET A 1 36.69 -3.69 2.45
C MET A 1 35.60 -4.44 3.21
N LEU A 2 35.54 -5.78 3.17
CA LEU A 2 34.56 -6.59 3.93
C LEU A 2 34.56 -6.32 5.46
N LYS A 3 35.73 -6.13 6.07
CA LYS A 3 35.85 -5.83 7.51
C LYS A 3 35.29 -4.45 7.87
N GLY A 4 35.60 -3.43 7.07
CA GLY A 4 35.06 -2.08 7.22
C GLY A 4 33.58 -1.97 6.90
N PHE A 5 33.08 -2.77 5.94
CA PHE A 5 31.64 -2.90 5.70
C PHE A 5 30.93 -3.51 6.92
N LYS A 6 31.44 -4.61 7.47
CA LYS A 6 30.91 -5.22 8.69
C LYS A 6 30.89 -4.23 9.87
N GLU A 7 31.95 -3.46 10.07
CA GLU A 7 32.01 -2.42 11.10
C GLU A 7 31.02 -1.28 10.87
N PHE A 8 30.69 -0.96 9.61
CA PHE A 8 29.69 0.04 9.26
C PHE A 8 28.26 -0.42 9.58
N ILE A 9 27.85 -1.62 9.14
CA ILE A 9 26.50 -2.16 9.42
C ILE A 9 26.30 -2.47 10.91
N LEU A 10 27.36 -2.87 11.61
CA LEU A 10 27.29 -3.08 13.06
C LEU A 10 27.36 -1.76 13.86
N ARG A 11 27.51 -0.61 13.20
CA ARG A 11 27.59 0.68 13.88
C ARG A 11 26.19 1.17 14.24
N GLY A 12 25.90 1.24 15.53
CA GLY A 12 24.62 1.72 16.03
C GLY A 12 23.48 0.77 15.69
N ASN A 13 22.34 1.32 15.27
CA ASN A 13 21.12 0.55 14.94
C ASN A 13 20.85 0.49 13.42
N VAL A 14 21.88 0.31 12.59
CA VAL A 14 21.66 0.25 11.13
C VAL A 14 20.93 -1.03 10.74
N ILE A 15 21.19 -2.14 11.43
CA ILE A 15 20.56 -3.44 11.14
C ILE A 15 19.07 -3.41 11.48
N ASP A 16 18.65 -2.98 12.68
CA ASP A 16 17.23 -3.04 13.01
C ASP A 16 16.42 -2.00 12.21
N LEU A 17 17.02 -0.84 11.89
CA LEU A 17 16.42 0.11 10.95
C LEU A 17 16.25 -0.49 9.55
N ALA A 18 17.26 -1.21 9.05
CA ALA A 18 17.17 -1.87 7.75
C ALA A 18 16.08 -2.97 7.74
N VAL A 19 16.00 -3.77 8.81
CA VAL A 19 14.97 -4.80 8.97
C VAL A 19 13.58 -4.16 9.04
N ALA A 20 13.40 -3.10 9.83
CA ALA A 20 12.14 -2.39 9.95
C ALA A 20 11.68 -1.81 8.59
N PHE A 21 12.60 -1.23 7.82
CA PHE A 21 12.30 -0.69 6.49
C PHE A 21 11.86 -1.78 5.51
N VAL A 22 12.58 -2.90 5.45
CA VAL A 22 12.25 -4.02 4.55
C VAL A 22 10.93 -4.67 4.95
N ALA A 23 10.69 -4.86 6.25
CA ALA A 23 9.43 -5.39 6.77
C ALA A 23 8.25 -4.46 6.44
N GLY A 24 8.42 -3.14 6.62
CA GLY A 24 7.41 -2.14 6.26
C GLY A 24 7.09 -2.13 4.77
N ALA A 25 8.10 -2.25 3.91
CA ALA A 25 7.91 -2.33 2.46
C ALA A 25 7.16 -3.60 2.05
N ALA A 26 7.55 -4.76 2.59
CA ALA A 26 6.89 -6.04 2.32
C ALA A 26 5.42 -6.03 2.76
N PHE A 27 5.14 -5.45 3.94
CA PHE A 27 3.79 -5.34 4.46
C PHE A 27 2.91 -4.44 3.58
N ASN A 28 3.43 -3.30 3.12
CA ASN A 28 2.72 -2.43 2.18
C ASN A 28 2.38 -3.16 0.87
N SER A 29 3.28 -4.01 0.36
CA SER A 29 3.01 -4.85 -0.81
C SER A 29 1.87 -5.84 -0.59
N VAL A 30 1.80 -6.46 0.60
CA VAL A 30 0.69 -7.39 0.94
C VAL A 30 -0.65 -6.67 0.96
N ILE A 31 -0.72 -5.49 1.58
CA ILE A 31 -1.96 -4.70 1.62
C ILE A 31 -2.34 -4.20 0.23
N GLY A 32 -1.36 -3.75 -0.56
CA GLY A 32 -1.59 -3.35 -1.95
C GLY A 32 -2.18 -4.49 -2.79
N ALA A 33 -1.62 -5.69 -2.67
CA ALA A 33 -2.14 -6.88 -3.35
C ALA A 33 -3.56 -7.23 -2.88
N PHE A 34 -3.84 -7.16 -1.57
CA PHE A 34 -5.19 -7.36 -1.04
C PHE A 34 -6.18 -6.32 -1.58
N SER A 35 -5.79 -5.05 -1.60
CA SER A 35 -6.66 -3.98 -2.12
C SER A 35 -6.95 -4.17 -3.60
N GLN A 36 -5.95 -4.51 -4.39
CA GLN A 36 -6.14 -4.76 -5.83
C GLN A 36 -7.02 -5.99 -6.08
N ALA A 37 -6.81 -7.07 -5.32
CA ALA A 37 -7.52 -8.34 -5.52
C ALA A 37 -8.96 -8.31 -5.00
N PHE A 38 -9.25 -7.58 -3.92
CA PHE A 38 -10.56 -7.62 -3.26
C PHE A 38 -11.27 -6.27 -3.26
N ILE A 39 -10.59 -5.17 -2.95
CA ILE A 39 -11.23 -3.86 -2.83
C ILE A 39 -11.56 -3.27 -4.19
N THR A 40 -10.64 -3.33 -5.16
CA THR A 40 -10.89 -2.83 -6.53
C THR A 40 -12.11 -3.49 -7.17
N PRO A 41 -12.24 -4.83 -7.22
CA PRO A 41 -13.44 -5.44 -7.76
C PRO A 41 -14.67 -5.19 -6.90
N ALA A 42 -14.57 -5.15 -5.56
CA ALA A 42 -15.73 -4.85 -4.72
C ALA A 42 -16.30 -3.45 -4.96
N VAL A 43 -15.44 -2.43 -5.07
CA VAL A 43 -15.84 -1.06 -5.42
C VAL A 43 -16.45 -1.00 -6.81
N GLY A 44 -15.85 -1.70 -7.79
CA GLY A 44 -16.40 -1.78 -9.15
C GLY A 44 -17.77 -2.46 -9.23
N LEU A 45 -18.04 -3.45 -8.37
CA LEU A 45 -19.34 -4.11 -8.29
C LEU A 45 -20.40 -3.21 -7.63
N LEU A 46 -20.06 -2.50 -6.55
CA LEU A 46 -21.00 -1.64 -5.82
C LEU A 46 -21.42 -0.39 -6.60
N LEU A 47 -20.58 0.08 -7.51
CA LEU A 47 -20.83 1.29 -8.32
C LEU A 47 -21.53 1.02 -9.67
N GLY A 48 -22.04 -0.19 -9.91
CA GLY A 48 -23.00 -0.44 -11.00
C GLY A 48 -22.55 -1.35 -12.14
N GLY A 49 -21.54 -2.20 -11.96
CA GLY A 49 -21.30 -3.38 -12.81
C GLY A 49 -20.57 -3.11 -14.13
N GLY A 50 -19.24 -3.07 -14.08
CA GLY A 50 -18.36 -3.07 -15.24
C GLY A 50 -17.03 -2.35 -14.97
N LEU A 51 -15.96 -2.74 -15.69
CA LEU A 51 -14.57 -2.28 -15.49
C LEU A 51 -14.32 -0.80 -15.84
N ASP A 52 -15.31 -0.05 -16.34
CA ASP A 52 -15.11 1.28 -16.94
C ASP A 52 -15.91 2.42 -16.29
N PHE A 53 -16.58 2.23 -15.14
CA PHE A 53 -17.33 3.32 -14.51
C PHE A 53 -16.61 3.92 -13.30
N GLY A 54 -16.21 5.18 -13.48
CA GLY A 54 -15.34 5.96 -12.61
C GLY A 54 -14.47 6.90 -13.44
N THR A 55 -14.28 6.63 -14.72
CA THR A 55 -13.55 7.46 -15.67
C THR A 55 -14.48 8.50 -16.30
N VAL A 56 -14.33 9.77 -15.93
CA VAL A 56 -15.02 10.88 -16.59
C VAL A 56 -14.06 11.50 -17.59
N THR A 57 -14.39 11.45 -18.88
CA THR A 57 -13.59 12.10 -19.91
C THR A 57 -14.10 13.52 -20.16
N ILE A 58 -13.34 14.53 -19.77
CA ILE A 58 -13.65 15.95 -20.05
C ILE A 58 -12.57 16.48 -21.00
N ASN A 59 -12.97 16.94 -22.18
CA ASN A 59 -12.06 17.55 -23.16
C ASN A 59 -10.86 16.64 -23.53
N GLY A 60 -11.11 15.33 -23.69
CA GLY A 60 -10.08 14.33 -23.99
C GLY A 60 -9.29 13.81 -22.79
N GLN A 61 -9.40 14.43 -21.61
CA GLN A 61 -8.74 13.94 -20.40
C GLN A 61 -9.62 13.03 -19.58
N VAL A 62 -9.09 11.85 -19.30
CA VAL A 62 -9.71 10.80 -18.50
C VAL A 62 -9.44 11.05 -17.02
N PHE A 63 -10.49 11.31 -16.25
CA PHE A 63 -10.45 11.43 -14.79
C PHE A 63 -10.95 10.15 -14.15
N ASP A 64 -10.05 9.33 -13.59
CA ASP A 64 -10.42 8.06 -12.95
C ASP A 64 -10.73 8.23 -11.45
N PHE A 65 -12.01 8.45 -11.14
CA PHE A 65 -12.53 8.50 -9.79
C PHE A 65 -12.59 7.12 -9.11
N SER A 66 -12.63 6.03 -9.87
CA SER A 66 -12.58 4.67 -9.32
C SER A 66 -11.22 4.41 -8.68
N LEU A 67 -10.14 4.78 -9.39
CA LEU A 67 -8.78 4.72 -8.85
C LEU A 67 -8.65 5.58 -7.58
N MET A 68 -9.22 6.79 -7.57
CA MET A 68 -9.17 7.68 -6.41
C MET A 68 -9.87 7.08 -5.19
N ILE A 69 -11.08 6.54 -5.36
CA ILE A 69 -11.83 5.89 -4.28
C ILE A 69 -11.11 4.64 -3.80
N ASN A 70 -10.57 3.83 -4.72
CA ASN A 70 -9.78 2.67 -4.36
C ASN A 70 -8.59 3.05 -3.49
N ALA A 71 -7.79 4.04 -3.92
CA ALA A 71 -6.63 4.50 -3.19
C ALA A 71 -6.98 5.00 -1.78
N LEU A 72 -8.11 5.70 -1.63
CA LEU A 72 -8.58 6.16 -0.32
C LEU A 72 -8.98 4.99 0.58
N ILE A 73 -9.68 3.99 0.05
CA ILE A 73 -10.03 2.78 0.81
C ILE A 73 -8.77 2.01 1.18
N SER A 74 -7.85 1.79 0.24
CA SER A 74 -6.55 1.15 0.51
C SER A 74 -5.82 1.85 1.64
N PHE A 75 -5.78 3.19 1.62
CA PHE A 75 -5.13 3.98 2.65
C PHE A 75 -5.74 3.74 4.04
N VAL A 76 -7.07 3.84 4.16
CA VAL A 76 -7.77 3.59 5.44
C VAL A 76 -7.55 2.15 5.92
N LEU A 77 -7.56 1.19 4.99
CA LEU A 77 -7.34 -0.21 5.30
C LEU A 77 -5.91 -0.47 5.78
N THR A 78 -4.90 0.09 5.11
CA THR A 78 -3.51 0.06 5.57
C THR A 78 -3.38 0.61 6.98
N MET A 79 -3.96 1.80 7.24
CA MET A 79 -3.92 2.37 8.59
C MET A 79 -4.63 1.48 9.62
N ALA A 80 -5.78 0.90 9.27
CA ALA A 80 -6.52 0.02 10.15
C ALA A 80 -5.68 -1.22 10.52
N VAL A 81 -5.05 -1.87 9.53
CA VAL A 81 -4.22 -3.04 9.83
C VAL A 81 -3.00 -2.64 10.67
N LEU A 82 -2.34 -1.51 10.36
CA LEU A 82 -1.24 -1.01 11.20
C LEU A 82 -1.69 -0.78 12.65
N TYR A 83 -2.85 -0.17 12.86
CA TYR A 83 -3.41 0.04 14.20
C TYR A 83 -3.70 -1.28 14.91
N PHE A 84 -4.41 -2.21 14.27
CA PHE A 84 -4.77 -3.48 14.91
C PHE A 84 -3.57 -4.41 15.16
N VAL A 85 -2.53 -4.35 14.32
CA VAL A 85 -1.34 -5.21 14.45
C VAL A 85 -0.32 -4.64 15.42
N PHE A 86 -0.13 -3.32 15.48
CA PHE A 86 0.96 -2.71 16.25
C PHE A 86 0.51 -1.88 17.47
N VAL A 87 -0.75 -1.43 17.53
CA VAL A 87 -1.23 -0.52 18.59
C VAL A 87 -2.19 -1.21 19.56
N VAL A 88 -3.02 -2.14 19.09
CA VAL A 88 -3.96 -2.90 19.92
C VAL A 88 -3.30 -3.94 20.84
N PRO A 89 -2.31 -4.74 20.39
CA PRO A 89 -1.50 -5.56 21.30
C PRO A 89 -0.51 -4.72 22.10
#